data_AF-A0A0W1AYQ9-F1
#
_entry.id   AF-A0A0W1AYQ9-F1
#
_cell.length_a   1.000
_cell.length_b   1.000
_cell.length_c   1.000
_cell.angle_alpha   90.00
_cell.angle_beta   90.00
_cell.angle_gamma   90.00
#
_symmetry.space_group_name_H-M   'P 1'
#
loop_
_entity.id
_entity.type
_entity.pdbx_description
1 polymer ?
#
loop_
_entity_poly.entity_id
_entity_poly.type
_entity_poly.pdbx_seq_one_letter_code
_entity_poly.pdbx_strand_id
1 'polypeptide(L)'
;MSWIFWICFIVSLIVSYWDQRKTLRLQDWALIIGAFLLCEFYVNLFGLLIPVGFIIGLIVMNKKKQFLFLKALIFGLISVCVIFYAPKISLNEIYELTKANKYTEQFNQIKSVSQFSVESDINDVLRTSANHLKDKNPKSEISVDDPHVAFRIWVLQHRNVALKDLDWLWYKAPLELHYYWQSNRPDQVVTLEYVIFNEVGYMGVFERENSTSPYYLRKIFEFDRLKTNNPPIP
;
A
#
# COMPACT_ATOMS: atom_id res chain seq x y z
N MET A 1 7.00 9.57 12.22
CA MET A 1 5.91 8.65 12.58
C MET A 1 5.62 8.70 14.08
N SER A 2 6.55 8.29 14.97
CA SER A 2 6.33 8.36 16.43
C SER A 2 6.02 9.78 16.94
N TRP A 3 6.68 10.81 16.40
CA TRP A 3 6.44 12.20 16.78
C TRP A 3 5.02 12.70 16.45
N ILE A 4 4.39 12.15 15.40
CA ILE A 4 3.00 12.51 15.02
C ILE A 4 2.05 11.98 16.09
N PHE A 5 2.20 10.71 16.48
CA PHE A 5 1.41 10.13 17.56
C PHE A 5 1.62 10.88 18.88
N TRP A 6 2.86 11.26 19.21
CA TRP A 6 3.16 12.11 20.36
C TRP A 6 2.37 13.41 20.33
N ILE A 7 2.43 14.15 19.22
CA ILE A 7 1.70 15.42 19.08
C ILE A 7 0.19 15.17 19.15
N CYS A 8 -0.33 14.14 18.49
CA CYS A 8 -1.75 13.79 18.55
C CYS A 8 -2.20 13.51 19.99
N PHE A 9 -1.46 12.70 20.75
CA PHE A 9 -1.81 12.39 22.14
C PHE A 9 -1.63 13.59 23.08
N ILE A 10 -0.65 14.47 22.85
CA ILE A 10 -0.54 15.75 23.57
C ILE A 10 -1.76 16.63 23.30
N VAL A 11 -2.14 16.77 22.03
CA VAL A 11 -3.29 17.61 21.65
C VAL A 11 -4.57 17.02 22.22
N SER A 12 -4.78 15.71 22.11
CA SER A 12 -5.93 15.02 22.73
C SER A 12 -5.93 15.20 24.25
N LEU A 13 -4.78 15.13 24.91
CA LEU A 13 -4.65 15.40 26.34
C LEU A 13 -5.09 16.83 26.67
N ILE A 14 -4.59 17.83 25.95
CA ILE A 14 -4.94 19.24 26.15
C ILE A 14 -6.45 19.47 25.92
N VAL A 15 -7.00 18.94 24.83
CA VAL A 15 -8.44 19.00 24.51
C VAL A 15 -9.26 18.33 25.60
N SER A 16 -8.76 17.26 26.20
CA SER A 16 -9.46 16.58 27.29
C SER A 16 -9.63 17.44 28.55
N TYR A 17 -8.90 18.55 28.69
CA TYR A 17 -9.06 19.53 29.78
C TYR A 17 -9.75 20.82 29.32
N TRP A 18 -10.41 20.83 28.16
CA TRP A 18 -11.06 22.02 27.62
C TRP A 18 -12.00 22.69 28.64
N ASP A 19 -12.83 21.91 29.32
CA ASP A 19 -13.79 22.39 30.32
C ASP A 19 -13.14 22.92 31.61
N GLN A 20 -11.90 22.53 31.89
CA GLN A 20 -11.17 22.89 33.10
C GLN A 20 -10.08 23.94 32.82
N ARG A 21 -9.97 24.43 31.58
CA ARG A 21 -8.88 25.33 31.16
C ARG A 21 -8.83 26.63 31.97
N LYS A 22 -9.98 27.14 32.40
CA LYS A 22 -10.08 28.38 33.20
C LYS A 22 -9.80 28.19 34.69
N THR A 23 -9.83 26.95 35.19
CA THR A 23 -9.61 26.64 36.61
C THR A 23 -8.18 26.19 36.91
N LEU A 24 -7.45 25.72 35.91
CA LEU A 24 -6.06 25.26 36.03
C LEU A 24 -5.08 26.44 36.05
N ARG A 25 -4.16 26.44 37.02
CA ARG A 25 -3.05 27.40 37.07
C ARG A 25 -1.93 26.95 36.14
N LEU A 26 -1.01 27.85 35.81
CA LEU A 26 0.15 27.53 34.96
C LEU A 26 1.01 26.38 35.53
N GLN A 27 1.12 26.30 36.87
CA GLN A 27 1.79 25.19 37.56
C GLN A 27 1.09 23.84 37.32
N ASP A 28 -0.24 23.82 37.20
CA ASP A 28 -1.00 22.60 36.94
C ASP A 28 -0.76 22.10 35.52
N TRP A 29 -0.66 23.02 34.56
CA TRP A 29 -0.32 22.69 33.18
C TRP A 29 1.10 22.12 33.06
N ALA A 30 2.08 22.71 33.75
CA ALA A 30 3.44 22.18 33.78
C ALA A 30 3.47 20.77 34.38
N LEU A 31 2.69 20.52 35.43
CA LEU A 31 2.56 19.20 36.04
C LEU A 31 1.89 18.18 35.10
N ILE A 32 0.82 18.56 34.38
CA ILE A 32 0.14 17.70 33.40
C ILE A 32 1.11 17.31 32.27
N ILE A 33 1.81 18.29 31.68
CA ILE A 33 2.77 18.04 30.60
C ILE A 33 3.93 17.19 31.13
N GLY A 34 4.45 17.50 32.32
CA GLY A 34 5.52 16.74 32.97
C GLY A 34 5.13 15.29 33.23
N ALA A 35 3.91 15.04 33.71
CA ALA A 35 3.40 13.68 33.94
C ALA A 35 3.26 12.87 32.65
N PHE A 36 2.80 13.52 31.59
CA PHE A 36 2.71 12.92 30.26
C PHE A 36 4.10 12.57 29.70
N LEU A 37 5.06 13.50 29.78
CA LEU A 37 6.45 13.27 29.37
C LEU A 37 7.17 12.25 30.23
N LEU A 38 6.85 12.16 31.53
CA LEU A 38 7.42 11.17 32.43
C LEU A 38 7.23 9.74 31.90
N CYS A 39 6.10 9.48 31.22
CA CYS A 39 5.83 8.17 30.64
C CYS A 39 6.85 7.76 29.56
N GLU A 40 7.61 8.68 28.97
CA GLU A 40 8.74 8.37 28.06
C GLU A 40 9.88 7.62 28.73
N PHE A 41 9.98 7.68 30.06
CA PHE A 41 10.95 6.87 30.78
C PHE A 41 10.44 5.43 30.89
N TYR A 42 10.88 4.57 29.98
CA TYR A 42 10.60 3.14 30.01
C TYR A 42 11.89 2.33 29.93
N VAL A 43 11.82 1.10 30.42
CA VAL A 43 12.92 0.13 30.33
C VAL A 43 12.44 -1.02 29.46
N ASN A 44 13.24 -1.39 28.45
CA ASN A 44 12.99 -2.54 27.62
C ASN A 44 13.75 -3.75 28.17
N LEU A 45 13.04 -4.72 28.73
CA LEU A 45 13.61 -5.98 29.20
C LEU A 45 13.15 -7.10 28.28
N PHE A 46 14.05 -7.60 27.43
CA PHE A 46 13.78 -8.73 26.53
C PHE A 46 12.54 -8.56 25.63
N GLY A 47 12.28 -7.33 25.16
CA GLY A 47 11.12 -7.01 24.33
C GLY A 47 9.85 -6.68 25.13
N LEU A 48 9.85 -6.88 26.45
CA LEU A 48 8.80 -6.39 27.34
C LEU A 48 9.12 -4.97 27.78
N LEU A 49 8.27 -4.02 27.39
CA LEU A 49 8.41 -2.62 27.79
C LEU A 49 7.78 -2.40 29.16
N ILE A 50 8.60 -1.97 30.12
CA ILE A 50 8.18 -1.57 31.46
C ILE A 50 8.09 -0.04 31.50
N PRO A 51 6.89 0.55 31.65
CA PRO A 51 6.69 2.00 31.68
C PRO A 51 7.05 2.55 33.07
N VAL A 52 8.34 2.56 33.39
CA VAL A 52 8.87 2.97 34.71
C VAL A 52 8.40 4.37 35.11
N GLY A 53 8.34 5.29 34.17
CA GLY A 53 7.84 6.64 34.37
C GLY A 53 6.38 6.70 34.77
N PHE A 54 5.53 5.82 34.22
CA PHE A 54 4.14 5.69 34.67
C PHE A 54 4.06 5.23 36.13
N ILE A 55 4.89 4.25 36.51
CA ILE A 55 4.98 3.73 37.89
C ILE A 55 5.45 4.83 38.85
N ILE A 56 6.53 5.54 38.51
CA ILE A 56 7.05 6.67 39.30
C ILE A 56 5.97 7.75 39.44
N GLY A 57 5.29 8.09 38.33
CA GLY A 57 4.22 9.07 38.31
C GLY A 57 3.06 8.71 39.24
N LEU A 58 2.68 7.44 39.29
CA LEU A 58 1.66 6.94 40.22
C LEU A 58 2.10 7.04 41.68
N ILE A 59 3.36 6.71 42.00
CA ILE A 59 3.89 6.75 43.37
C ILE A 59 3.96 8.18 43.90
N VAL A 60 4.42 9.12 43.07
CA VAL A 60 4.63 10.53 43.46
C VAL A 60 3.32 11.34 43.43
N MET A 61 2.23 10.76 42.95
CA MET A 61 0.96 11.46 42.75
C MET A 61 0.38 12.00 44.08
N ASN A 62 0.17 13.32 44.13
CA ASN A 62 -0.45 13.99 45.28
C ASN A 62 -1.97 13.73 45.31
N LYS A 63 -2.48 13.22 46.46
CA LYS A 63 -3.91 12.91 46.67
C LYS A 63 -4.86 14.07 46.35
N LYS A 64 -4.42 15.34 46.52
CA LYS A 64 -5.27 16.51 46.25
C LYS A 64 -5.55 16.78 44.77
N LYS A 65 -4.72 16.30 43.84
CA LYS A 65 -4.87 16.52 42.38
C LYS A 65 -4.83 15.22 41.58
N GLN A 66 -5.19 14.12 42.24
CA GLN A 66 -5.08 12.76 41.73
C GLN A 66 -5.78 12.57 40.37
N PHE A 67 -7.00 13.09 40.21
CA PHE A 67 -7.74 12.92 38.96
C PHE A 67 -7.09 13.64 37.76
N LEU A 68 -6.55 14.84 37.99
CA LEU A 68 -5.85 15.62 36.97
C LEU A 68 -4.57 14.89 36.54
N PHE A 69 -3.78 14.40 37.50
CA PHE A 69 -2.52 13.73 37.22
C PHE A 69 -2.69 12.37 36.55
N LEU A 70 -3.68 11.59 37.02
CA LEU A 70 -3.92 10.24 36.52
C LEU A 70 -4.27 10.24 35.03
N LYS A 71 -5.08 11.21 34.59
CA LYS A 71 -5.45 11.33 33.18
C LYS A 71 -4.24 11.60 32.27
N ALA A 72 -3.32 12.47 32.69
CA ALA A 72 -2.07 12.73 31.97
C ALA A 72 -1.18 11.49 31.88
N LEU A 73 -1.06 10.73 32.98
CA LEU A 73 -0.33 9.47 33.01
C LEU A 73 -0.95 8.41 32.09
N ILE A 74 -2.28 8.30 32.04
CA ILE A 74 -2.99 7.37 31.14
C ILE A 74 -2.72 7.73 29.67
N PHE A 75 -2.82 9.01 29.30
CA PHE A 75 -2.50 9.46 27.95
C PHE A 75 -1.03 9.19 27.58
N GLY A 76 -0.10 9.42 28.53
CA GLY A 76 1.32 9.12 28.34
C GLY A 76 1.57 7.63 28.13
N LEU A 77 0.93 6.77 28.94
CA LEU A 77 1.01 5.32 28.80
C LEU A 77 0.46 4.84 27.44
N ILE A 78 -0.70 5.35 27.02
CA ILE A 78 -1.29 5.02 25.71
C ILE A 78 -0.33 5.44 24.59
N SER A 79 0.24 6.65 24.65
CA SER A 79 1.21 7.13 23.67
C SER A 79 2.39 6.16 23.51
N VAL A 80 3.00 5.76 24.63
CA VAL A 80 4.13 4.81 24.63
C VAL A 80 3.71 3.45 24.07
N CYS A 81 2.58 2.90 24.51
CA CYS A 81 2.07 1.63 24.00
C CYS A 81 1.83 1.68 22.48
N VAL A 82 1.20 2.73 21.97
CA VAL A 82 0.95 2.89 20.53
C VAL A 82 2.27 3.02 19.76
N ILE A 83 3.23 3.79 20.25
CA ILE A 83 4.51 3.98 19.56
C ILE A 83 5.34 2.70 19.49
N PHE A 84 5.27 1.85 20.52
CA PHE A 84 6.04 0.61 20.58
C PHE A 84 5.37 -0.59 19.93
N TYR A 85 4.06 -0.74 20.13
CA TYR A 85 3.34 -1.94 19.73
C TYR A 85 2.49 -1.75 18.47
N ALA A 86 2.16 -0.53 18.07
CA ALA A 86 1.44 -0.34 16.81
C ALA A 86 2.38 -0.62 15.61
N PRO A 87 1.89 -1.32 14.57
CA PRO A 87 2.62 -1.46 13.33
C PRO A 87 3.04 -0.09 12.80
N LYS A 88 4.32 0.08 12.47
CA LYS A 88 4.85 1.32 11.91
C LYS A 88 4.48 1.43 10.43
N ILE A 89 3.19 1.60 10.16
CA ILE A 89 2.69 1.82 8.81
C ILE A 89 2.92 3.30 8.47
N SER A 90 3.58 3.55 7.35
CA SER A 90 3.78 4.88 6.84
C SER A 90 2.52 5.42 6.16
N LEU A 91 2.33 6.74 6.14
CA LEU A 91 1.23 7.38 5.41
C LEU A 91 1.30 7.04 3.91
N ASN A 92 2.52 6.84 3.39
CA ASN A 92 2.72 6.41 2.01
C ASN A 92 2.21 4.97 1.80
N GLU A 93 2.47 4.06 2.73
CA GLU A 93 1.91 2.70 2.69
C GLU A 93 0.39 2.70 2.80
N ILE A 94 -0.22 3.56 3.64
CA ILE A 94 -1.69 3.71 3.71
C ILE A 94 -2.25 4.21 2.38
N TYR A 95 -1.59 5.20 1.77
CA TYR A 95 -1.99 5.75 0.48
C TYR A 95 -1.89 4.70 -0.64
N GLU A 96 -0.79 3.94 -0.68
CA GLU A 96 -0.58 2.86 -1.64
C GLU A 96 -1.56 1.70 -1.42
N LEU A 97 -1.89 1.37 -0.17
CA LEU A 97 -2.94 0.41 0.17
C LEU A 97 -4.31 0.86 -0.34
N THR A 98 -4.63 2.14 -0.15
CA THR A 98 -5.90 2.72 -0.64
C THR A 98 -5.98 2.66 -2.17
N LYS A 99 -4.88 2.96 -2.87
CA LYS A 99 -4.80 2.79 -4.33
C LYS A 99 -4.96 1.34 -4.75
N ALA A 100 -4.32 0.41 -4.05
CA ALA A 100 -4.46 -1.02 -4.34
C ALA A 100 -5.92 -1.46 -4.15
N ASN A 101 -6.56 -1.04 -3.05
CA ASN A 101 -7.93 -1.40 -2.72
C ASN A 101 -8.93 -1.04 -3.83
N LYS A 102 -8.75 0.13 -4.49
CA LYS A 102 -9.57 0.55 -5.64
C LYS A 102 -9.63 -0.52 -6.74
N TYR A 103 -8.51 -1.19 -7.00
CA TYR A 103 -8.46 -2.24 -8.01
C TYR A 103 -8.93 -3.58 -7.44
N THR A 104 -8.62 -3.86 -6.17
CA THR A 104 -9.00 -5.13 -5.55
C THR A 104 -10.50 -5.35 -5.47
N GLU A 105 -11.29 -4.27 -5.42
CA GLU A 105 -12.74 -4.36 -5.33
C GLU A 105 -13.38 -5.05 -6.54
N GLN A 106 -12.69 -5.13 -7.68
CA GLN A 106 -13.17 -5.78 -8.90
C GLN A 106 -13.11 -7.32 -8.85
N PHE A 107 -12.32 -7.87 -7.93
CA PHE A 107 -12.01 -9.31 -7.86
C PHE A 107 -12.68 -9.97 -6.66
N ASN A 108 -13.12 -11.23 -6.82
CA ASN A 108 -13.65 -12.00 -5.69
C ASN A 108 -12.55 -12.29 -4.67
N GLN A 109 -11.43 -12.82 -5.15
CA GLN A 109 -10.26 -13.11 -4.34
C GLN A 109 -8.98 -12.74 -5.10
N ILE A 110 -8.05 -12.12 -4.37
CA ILE A 110 -6.70 -11.86 -4.87
C ILE A 110 -5.76 -12.87 -4.25
N LYS A 111 -4.99 -13.53 -5.11
CA LYS A 111 -3.96 -14.49 -4.72
C LYS A 111 -2.65 -13.79 -4.41
N SER A 112 -2.26 -12.85 -5.27
CA SER A 112 -0.99 -12.14 -5.13
C SER A 112 -1.08 -10.72 -5.71
N VAL A 113 -0.26 -9.83 -5.15
CA VAL A 113 -0.02 -8.48 -5.69
C VAL A 113 1.48 -8.27 -5.77
N SER A 114 1.98 -8.02 -6.99
CA SER A 114 3.36 -7.62 -7.23
C SER A 114 3.42 -6.13 -7.54
N GLN A 115 4.38 -5.42 -6.97
CA GLN A 115 4.56 -3.98 -7.17
C GLN A 115 5.97 -3.68 -7.68
N PHE A 116 6.07 -2.79 -8.65
CA PHE A 116 7.28 -2.44 -9.36
C PHE A 116 7.47 -0.92 -9.39
N SER A 117 8.71 -0.47 -9.16
CA SER A 117 9.10 0.92 -9.38
C SER A 117 9.33 1.18 -10.88
N VAL A 118 9.50 2.45 -11.29
CA VAL A 118 9.76 2.78 -12.71
C VAL A 118 11.10 2.19 -13.13
N GLU A 119 12.05 2.23 -12.20
CA GLU A 119 13.44 1.80 -12.32
C GLU A 119 13.60 0.29 -12.22
N SER A 120 12.50 -0.46 -12.08
CA SER A 120 12.54 -1.92 -12.03
C SER A 120 12.94 -2.49 -13.40
N ASP A 121 13.91 -3.40 -13.39
CA ASP A 121 14.41 -4.11 -14.58
C ASP A 121 13.31 -4.82 -15.37
N ILE A 122 12.16 -5.10 -14.73
CA ILE A 122 11.03 -5.78 -15.39
C ILE A 122 10.58 -5.05 -16.66
N ASN A 123 10.57 -3.71 -16.66
CA ASN A 123 10.12 -2.93 -17.81
C ASN A 123 11.12 -3.07 -18.98
N ASP A 124 12.42 -3.10 -18.67
CA ASP A 124 13.47 -3.30 -19.67
C ASP A 124 13.47 -4.74 -20.20
N VAL A 125 13.22 -5.74 -19.35
CA VAL A 125 13.08 -7.15 -19.75
C VAL A 125 11.88 -7.34 -20.68
N LEU A 126 10.73 -6.74 -20.37
CA LEU A 126 9.53 -6.82 -21.20
C LEU A 126 9.73 -6.10 -22.55
N ARG A 127 10.34 -4.91 -22.55
CA ARG A 127 10.67 -4.19 -23.79
C ARG A 127 11.65 -4.98 -24.66
N THR A 128 12.69 -5.56 -24.06
CA THR A 128 13.66 -6.40 -24.77
C THR A 128 12.99 -7.63 -25.38
N SER A 129 12.10 -8.27 -24.61
CA SER A 129 11.33 -9.42 -25.10
C SER A 129 10.41 -9.02 -26.26
N ALA A 130 9.72 -7.88 -26.18
CA ALA A 130 8.86 -7.39 -27.25
C ALA A 130 9.65 -7.10 -28.54
N ASN A 131 10.82 -6.48 -28.43
CA ASN A 131 11.72 -6.25 -29.57
C ASN A 131 12.20 -7.56 -30.19
N HIS A 132 12.61 -8.54 -29.38
CA HIS A 132 13.00 -9.85 -29.90
C HIS A 132 11.86 -10.57 -30.64
N LEU A 133 10.60 -10.40 -30.19
CA LEU A 133 9.44 -10.90 -30.94
C LEU A 133 9.18 -10.13 -32.23
N LYS A 134 9.47 -8.83 -32.27
CA LYS A 134 9.42 -8.01 -33.49
C LYS A 134 10.44 -8.49 -34.52
N ASP A 135 11.66 -8.82 -34.09
CA ASP A 135 12.73 -9.26 -34.99
C ASP A 135 12.39 -10.55 -35.73
N LYS A 136 11.58 -11.43 -35.11
CA LYS A 136 11.08 -12.66 -35.74
C LYS A 136 10.05 -12.40 -36.84
N ASN A 137 9.35 -11.26 -36.80
CA ASN A 137 8.43 -10.81 -37.85
C ASN A 137 8.50 -9.29 -38.02
N PRO A 138 9.51 -8.77 -38.74
CA PRO A 138 9.73 -7.32 -38.86
C PRO A 138 8.58 -6.57 -39.55
N LYS A 139 7.72 -7.29 -40.30
CA LYS A 139 6.57 -6.73 -41.02
C LYS A 139 5.33 -6.52 -40.14
N SER A 140 5.34 -7.01 -38.90
CA SER A 140 4.23 -6.82 -37.97
C SER A 140 3.93 -5.31 -37.82
N GLU A 141 2.66 -4.91 -37.74
CA GLU A 141 2.28 -3.51 -37.50
C GLU A 141 2.13 -3.19 -36.01
N ILE A 142 2.26 -4.20 -35.15
CA ILE A 142 2.07 -4.06 -33.70
C ILE A 142 3.26 -3.28 -33.10
N SER A 143 2.92 -2.31 -32.26
CA SER A 143 3.89 -1.52 -31.49
C SER A 143 4.43 -2.32 -30.31
N VAL A 144 5.75 -2.32 -30.13
CA VAL A 144 6.42 -2.94 -28.98
C VAL A 144 6.18 -2.17 -27.67
N ASP A 145 5.83 -0.90 -27.76
CA ASP A 145 5.59 -0.02 -26.62
C ASP A 145 4.13 -0.07 -26.11
N ASP A 146 3.27 -0.90 -26.73
CA ASP A 146 1.89 -1.04 -26.29
C ASP A 146 1.85 -1.81 -24.95
N PRO A 147 1.22 -1.25 -23.88
CA PRO A 147 1.05 -1.93 -22.60
C PRO A 147 0.47 -3.35 -22.74
N HIS A 148 -0.41 -3.54 -23.72
CA HIS A 148 -1.04 -4.83 -23.99
C HIS A 148 -0.02 -5.90 -24.41
N VAL A 149 0.97 -5.53 -25.23
CA VAL A 149 2.06 -6.43 -25.63
C VAL A 149 2.90 -6.79 -24.42
N ALA A 150 3.38 -5.79 -23.68
CA ALA A 150 4.20 -6.01 -22.50
C ALA A 150 3.48 -6.90 -21.47
N PHE A 151 2.19 -6.67 -21.23
CA PHE A 151 1.41 -7.45 -20.29
C PHE A 151 1.21 -8.90 -20.73
N ARG A 152 0.85 -9.15 -21.99
CA ARG A 152 0.70 -10.52 -22.50
C ARG A 152 2.01 -11.29 -22.48
N ILE A 153 3.13 -10.65 -22.80
CA ILE A 153 4.47 -11.26 -22.67
C ILE A 153 4.67 -11.72 -21.23
N TRP A 154 4.46 -10.82 -20.27
CA TRP A 154 4.62 -11.14 -18.85
C TRP A 154 3.75 -12.32 -18.42
N VAL A 155 2.44 -12.27 -18.73
CA VAL A 155 1.48 -13.31 -18.31
C VAL A 155 1.84 -14.67 -18.89
N LEU A 156 2.16 -14.73 -20.18
CA LEU A 156 2.47 -15.98 -20.85
C LEU A 156 3.82 -16.55 -20.39
N GLN A 157 4.83 -15.70 -20.18
CA GLN A 157 6.12 -16.14 -19.60
C GLN A 157 5.95 -16.65 -18.16
N HIS A 158 5.17 -15.95 -17.33
CA HIS A 158 4.86 -16.38 -15.97
C HIS A 158 4.17 -17.76 -15.94
N ARG A 159 3.39 -18.06 -16.99
CA ARG A 159 2.75 -19.36 -17.21
C ARG A 159 3.61 -20.37 -17.98
N ASN A 160 4.90 -20.09 -18.21
CA ASN A 160 5.83 -20.94 -18.96
C ASN A 160 5.39 -21.26 -20.40
N VAL A 161 4.71 -20.32 -21.06
CA VAL A 161 4.29 -20.45 -22.45
C VAL A 161 5.36 -19.85 -23.37
N ALA A 162 5.80 -20.64 -24.35
CA ALA A 162 6.76 -20.19 -25.35
C ALA A 162 6.14 -19.16 -26.31
N LEU A 163 6.80 -18.01 -26.47
CA LEU A 163 6.35 -16.93 -27.35
C LEU A 163 6.91 -17.07 -28.76
N LYS A 164 6.02 -16.98 -29.77
CA LYS A 164 6.38 -17.09 -31.19
C LYS A 164 6.84 -15.74 -31.73
N ASP A 165 5.92 -14.88 -32.17
CA ASP A 165 6.15 -13.52 -32.68
C ASP A 165 5.02 -12.57 -32.20
N LEU A 166 5.09 -11.28 -32.55
CA LEU A 166 4.08 -10.29 -32.13
C LEU A 166 2.68 -10.53 -32.70
N ASP A 167 2.55 -10.94 -33.97
CA ASP A 167 1.25 -11.17 -34.59
C ASP A 167 0.57 -12.39 -33.97
N TRP A 168 1.33 -13.44 -33.69
CA TRP A 168 0.84 -14.58 -32.92
C TRP A 168 0.41 -14.14 -31.52
N LEU A 169 1.25 -13.37 -30.81
CA LEU A 169 0.95 -12.90 -29.46
C LEU A 169 -0.37 -12.11 -29.43
N TRP A 170 -0.63 -11.29 -30.46
CA TRP A 170 -1.77 -10.39 -30.51
C TRP A 170 -3.05 -11.07 -31.01
N TYR A 171 -3.00 -11.82 -32.10
CA TYR A 171 -4.19 -12.35 -32.77
C TYR A 171 -4.46 -13.82 -32.48
N LYS A 172 -3.42 -14.65 -32.31
CA LYS A 172 -3.58 -16.11 -32.26
C LYS A 172 -3.52 -16.68 -30.86
N ALA A 173 -2.63 -16.15 -30.02
CA ALA A 173 -2.41 -16.64 -28.66
C ALA A 173 -3.69 -16.74 -27.82
N PRO A 174 -4.63 -15.77 -27.84
CA PRO A 174 -5.86 -15.90 -27.05
C PRO A 174 -6.75 -17.08 -27.47
N LEU A 175 -6.81 -17.37 -28.76
CA LEU A 175 -7.62 -18.47 -29.31
C LEU A 175 -6.91 -19.81 -29.12
N GLU A 176 -5.60 -19.88 -29.39
CA GLU A 176 -4.81 -21.11 -29.25
C GLU A 176 -4.65 -21.54 -27.78
N LEU A 177 -4.65 -20.57 -26.85
CA LEU A 177 -4.40 -20.80 -25.42
C LEU A 177 -5.65 -20.64 -24.56
N HIS A 178 -6.82 -20.43 -25.17
CA HIS A 178 -8.12 -20.31 -24.52
C HIS A 178 -8.08 -19.32 -23.34
N TYR A 179 -7.78 -18.06 -23.64
CA TYR A 179 -7.87 -16.98 -22.66
C TYR A 179 -8.61 -15.76 -23.20
N TYR A 180 -9.30 -15.08 -22.30
CA TYR A 180 -9.90 -13.78 -22.55
C TYR A 180 -8.90 -12.67 -22.23
N TRP A 181 -8.99 -11.55 -22.94
CA TRP A 181 -8.19 -10.36 -22.68
C TRP A 181 -9.02 -9.10 -22.82
N GLN A 182 -8.65 -8.07 -22.08
CA GLN A 182 -9.28 -6.76 -22.18
C GLN A 182 -8.31 -5.67 -21.79
N SER A 183 -8.37 -4.55 -22.50
CA SER A 183 -7.70 -3.30 -22.11
C SER A 183 -8.76 -2.31 -21.63
N ASN A 184 -8.51 -1.65 -20.51
CA ASN A 184 -9.33 -0.58 -19.98
C ASN A 184 -8.45 0.64 -19.70
N ARG A 185 -8.80 1.79 -20.28
CA ARG A 185 -8.04 3.04 -20.15
C ARG A 185 -8.91 4.04 -19.40
N PRO A 186 -8.91 4.02 -18.05
CA PRO A 186 -9.77 4.90 -17.26
C PRO A 186 -9.41 6.38 -17.43
N ASP A 187 -8.15 6.68 -17.73
CA ASP A 187 -7.68 8.04 -18.01
C ASP A 187 -6.47 8.00 -18.97
N GLN A 188 -5.86 9.17 -19.21
CA GLN A 188 -4.73 9.29 -20.14
C GLN A 188 -3.40 8.80 -19.56
N VAL A 189 -3.28 8.61 -18.26
CA VAL A 189 -2.01 8.27 -17.59
C VAL A 189 -2.00 6.86 -17.01
N VAL A 190 -3.14 6.18 -16.98
CA VAL A 190 -3.30 4.81 -16.49
C VAL A 190 -3.92 3.93 -17.57
N THR A 191 -3.31 2.77 -17.80
CA THR A 191 -3.87 1.68 -18.61
C THR A 191 -3.94 0.41 -17.76
N LEU A 192 -5.09 -0.24 -17.79
CA LEU A 192 -5.34 -1.51 -17.11
C LEU A 192 -5.45 -2.60 -18.17
N GLU A 193 -4.66 -3.66 -18.01
CA GLU A 193 -4.65 -4.79 -18.91
C GLU A 193 -5.07 -6.05 -18.16
N TYR A 194 -5.95 -6.84 -18.77
CA TYR A 194 -6.52 -8.05 -18.18
C TYR A 194 -6.25 -9.23 -19.10
N VAL A 195 -5.84 -10.36 -18.51
CA VAL A 195 -5.75 -11.66 -19.16
C VAL A 195 -6.36 -12.68 -18.22
N ILE A 196 -7.42 -13.36 -18.66
CA ILE A 196 -8.23 -14.26 -17.83
C ILE A 196 -8.28 -15.64 -18.47
N PHE A 197 -7.83 -16.62 -17.71
CA PHE A 197 -8.04 -18.04 -18.00
C PHE A 197 -9.13 -18.56 -17.06
N ASN A 198 -9.67 -19.76 -17.34
CA ASN A 198 -10.85 -20.31 -16.65
C ASN A 198 -10.86 -20.14 -15.11
N GLU A 199 -9.72 -20.32 -14.44
CA GLU A 199 -9.61 -20.32 -12.98
C GLU A 199 -8.65 -19.26 -12.42
N VAL A 200 -7.94 -18.55 -13.30
CA VAL A 200 -6.90 -17.59 -12.91
C VAL A 200 -6.90 -16.42 -13.88
N GLY A 201 -7.02 -15.22 -13.33
CA GLY A 201 -6.84 -13.97 -14.05
C GLY A 201 -5.65 -13.18 -13.56
N TYR A 202 -5.15 -12.34 -14.44
CA TYR A 202 -4.09 -11.39 -14.17
C TYR A 202 -4.56 -10.01 -14.60
N MET A 203 -4.32 -9.00 -13.77
CA MET A 203 -4.49 -7.60 -14.12
C MET A 203 -3.17 -6.85 -13.97
N GLY A 204 -2.71 -6.20 -15.04
CA GLY A 204 -1.56 -5.30 -15.05
C GLY A 204 -2.02 -3.86 -14.96
N VAL A 205 -1.41 -3.09 -14.05
CA VAL A 205 -1.59 -1.64 -13.95
C VAL A 205 -0.36 -0.97 -14.53
N PHE A 206 -0.57 -0.24 -15.62
CA PHE A 206 0.44 0.56 -16.29
C PHE A 206 0.18 2.03 -16.01
N GLU A 207 1.21 2.76 -15.59
CA GLU A 207 1.13 4.19 -15.33
C GLU A 207 2.23 4.93 -16.09
N ARG A 208 1.96 6.19 -16.44
CA ARG A 208 2.94 7.13 -17.00
C ARG A 208 2.82 8.48 -16.32
N GLU A 209 3.89 9.25 -16.32
CA GLU A 209 3.91 10.57 -15.66
C GLU A 209 3.02 11.59 -16.38
N ASN A 210 3.00 11.57 -17.71
CA ASN A 210 2.21 12.47 -18.54
C ASN A 210 1.90 11.82 -19.89
N SER A 211 1.15 12.51 -20.76
CA SER A 211 0.67 11.97 -22.03
C SER A 211 1.76 11.68 -23.07
N THR A 212 2.98 12.17 -22.87
CA THR A 212 4.13 11.95 -23.77
C THR A 212 5.15 10.96 -23.22
N SER A 213 5.02 10.58 -21.94
CA SER A 213 5.89 9.60 -21.29
C SER A 213 5.48 8.16 -21.65
N PRO A 214 6.44 7.22 -21.66
CA PRO A 214 6.11 5.81 -21.84
C PRO A 214 5.33 5.26 -20.63
N TYR A 215 4.51 4.25 -20.89
CA TYR A 215 3.86 3.48 -19.84
C TYR A 215 4.84 2.51 -19.19
N TYR A 216 4.79 2.43 -17.87
CA TYR A 216 5.54 1.47 -17.08
C TYR A 216 4.59 0.56 -16.31
N LEU A 217 4.91 -0.74 -16.28
CA LEU A 217 4.21 -1.69 -15.43
C LEU A 217 4.51 -1.34 -13.96
N ARG A 218 3.46 -1.08 -13.19
CA ARG A 218 3.55 -0.70 -11.77
C ARG A 218 3.07 -1.78 -10.84
N LYS A 219 1.98 -2.46 -11.19
CA LYS A 219 1.37 -3.48 -10.34
C LYS A 219 0.85 -4.62 -11.18
N ILE A 220 0.91 -5.81 -10.61
CA ILE A 220 0.22 -7.00 -11.12
C ILE A 220 -0.62 -7.57 -10.00
N PHE A 221 -1.86 -7.88 -10.34
CA PHE A 221 -2.80 -8.58 -9.48
C PHE A 221 -3.07 -9.95 -10.11
N GLU A 222 -2.83 -11.01 -9.35
CA GLU A 222 -3.31 -12.35 -9.69
C GLU A 222 -4.59 -12.60 -8.90
N PHE A 223 -5.64 -13.01 -9.60
CA PHE A 223 -6.98 -13.19 -9.04
C PHE A 223 -7.63 -14.48 -9.52
N ASP A 224 -8.70 -14.90 -8.84
CA ASP A 224 -9.49 -16.06 -9.21
C ASP A 224 -10.52 -15.74 -10.31
N ARG A 225 -11.45 -14.84 -10.03
CA ARG A 225 -12.61 -14.47 -10.84
C ARG A 225 -12.96 -13.01 -10.63
N LEU A 226 -13.55 -12.40 -11.65
CA LEU A 226 -14.16 -11.07 -11.51
C LEU A 226 -15.44 -11.19 -10.66
N LYS A 227 -15.74 -10.17 -9.85
CA LYS A 227 -17.02 -10.08 -9.13
C LYS A 227 -18.20 -9.95 -10.08
N THR A 228 -18.01 -9.23 -11.18
CA THR A 228 -19.03 -8.93 -12.19
C THR A 228 -18.49 -9.23 -13.58
N ASN A 229 -19.39 -9.62 -14.49
CA ASN A 229 -19.09 -9.82 -15.91
C ASN A 229 -17.93 -10.80 -16.19
N ASN A 230 -18.04 -12.04 -15.71
CA ASN A 230 -17.09 -13.09 -16.12
C ASN A 230 -17.20 -13.30 -17.64
N PRO A 231 -16.13 -13.02 -18.39
CA PRO A 231 -16.18 -13.08 -19.84
C PRO A 231 -16.24 -14.54 -20.32
N PRO A 232 -16.98 -14.83 -21.41
CA PRO A 232 -16.88 -16.12 -22.07
C PRO A 232 -15.46 -16.27 -22.63
N ILE A 233 -14.80 -17.38 -22.31
CA ILE A 233 -13.45 -17.69 -22.79
C ILE A 233 -13.60 -18.47 -24.10
N PRO A 234 -12.94 -18.04 -25.19
CA PRO A 234 -13.03 -18.68 -26.51
C PRO A 234 -12.39 -20.07 -26.56
#